data_AF-A0A061RYS0-F1
#
_entry.id   AF-A0A061RYS0-F1
#
_cell.length_a   1.000
_cell.length_b   1.000
_cell.length_c   1.000
_cell.angle_alpha   90.00
_cell.angle_beta   90.00
_cell.angle_gamma   90.00
#
_symmetry.space_group_name_H-M   'P 1'
#
loop_
_entity.id
_entity.type
_entity.pdbx_description
1 polymer ?
#
loop_
_entity_poly.entity_id
_entity_poly.type
_entity_poly.pdbx_seq_one_letter_code
_entity_poly.pdbx_strand_id
1 'polypeptide(L)' 'MQALGESLLLLAGQFERQGSISAAIQCLEAIAQSTEAFYPLTETYARQKIAQLLLANAHNIIEAKQHLEKAQLL' A
#
# COMPACT_ATOMS: atom_id res chain seq x y z
N MET A 1 3.33 3.46 -16.48
CA MET A 1 3.05 3.35 -15.03
C MET A 1 2.62 1.96 -14.58
N GLN A 2 1.71 1.26 -15.26
CA GLN A 2 1.10 0.03 -14.71
C GLN A 2 2.10 -1.08 -14.35
N ALA A 3 3.06 -1.35 -15.22
CA ALA A 3 4.15 -2.29 -14.94
C ALA A 3 4.98 -1.90 -13.69
N LEU A 4 5.13 -0.61 -13.41
CA LEU A 4 5.79 -0.12 -12.20
C LEU A 4 4.94 -0.40 -10.95
N GLY A 5 3.61 -0.20 -11.04
CA GLY A 5 2.69 -0.50 -9.95
C GLY A 5 2.69 -1.98 -9.60
N GLU A 6 2.60 -2.85 -10.61
CA GLU A 6 2.72 -4.30 -10.44
C GLU A 6 4.07 -4.72 -9.83
N SER A 7 5.16 -4.11 -10.28
CA SER A 7 6.50 -4.37 -9.74
C SER A 7 6.62 -3.94 -8.27
N LEU A 8 6.04 -2.79 -7.91
CA LEU A 8 6.01 -2.30 -6.53
C LEU A 8 5.17 -3.20 -5.61
N LEU A 9 4.03 -3.71 -6.11
CA LEU A 9 3.21 -4.69 -5.36
C LEU A 9 3.98 -6.00 -5.12
N LEU A 10 4.69 -6.50 -6.15
CA LEU A 10 5.53 -7.69 -6.02
C LEU A 10 6.66 -7.47 -5.01
N LEU A 11 7.33 -6.32 -5.08
CA LEU A 11 8.41 -5.96 -4.16
C LEU A 11 7.91 -5.83 -2.72
N ALA A 12 6.76 -5.18 -2.51
CA ALA A 12 6.11 -5.11 -1.21
C ALA A 12 5.84 -6.51 -0.63
N GLY A 13 5.33 -7.43 -1.44
CA GLY A 13 5.09 -8.82 -1.02
C GLY A 13 6.37 -9.63 -0.76
N GLN A 14 7.51 -9.25 -1.34
CA GLN A 14 8.81 -9.83 -0.98
C GLN A 14 9.28 -9.34 0.39
N PHE A 15 9.18 -8.04 0.66
CA PHE A 15 9.55 -7.47 1.96
C PHE A 15 8.63 -7.97 3.09
N GLU A 16 7.33 -8.10 2.83
CA GLU A 16 6.38 -8.68 3.80
C GLU A 16 6.80 -10.11 4.19
N ARG A 17 7.14 -10.96 3.22
CA ARG A 17 7.62 -12.34 3.46
C ARG A 17 8.94 -12.41 4.22
N GLN A 18 9.77 -11.37 4.13
CA GLN A 18 11.03 -11.27 4.86
C GLN A 18 10.85 -10.70 6.28
N GLY A 19 9.63 -10.30 6.66
CA GLY A 19 9.35 -9.63 7.94
C GLY A 19 9.69 -8.14 7.95
N SER A 20 10.12 -7.58 6.81
CA SER A 20 10.48 -6.17 6.65
C SER A 20 9.24 -5.31 6.39
N ILE A 21 8.34 -5.23 7.37
CA ILE A 21 7.02 -4.59 7.21
C ILE A 21 7.11 -3.11 6.83
N SER A 22 8.06 -2.36 7.40
CA SER A 22 8.25 -0.95 7.06
C SER A 22 8.62 -0.74 5.58
N ALA A 23 9.51 -1.58 5.03
CA ALA A 23 9.87 -1.53 3.62
C ALA A 23 8.70 -1.93 2.71
N ALA A 24 7.89 -2.92 3.14
CA ALA A 24 6.68 -3.29 2.42
C ALA A 24 5.68 -2.13 2.35
N ILE A 25 5.46 -1.42 3.47
CA ILE A 25 4.60 -0.23 3.52
C ILE A 25 5.12 0.87 2.60
N GLN A 26 6.42 1.17 2.62
CA GLN A 26 7.02 2.19 1.75
C GLN A 26 6.81 1.93 0.26
N CYS A 27 6.94 0.68 -0.18
CA CYS A 27 6.64 0.30 -1.57
C CYS A 27 5.17 0.55 -1.95
N LEU A 28 4.25 0.24 -1.04
CA LEU A 28 2.82 0.46 -1.26
C LEU A 28 2.46 1.96 -1.19
N GLU A 29 3.10 2.72 -0.33
CA GLU A 29 2.92 4.17 -0.24
C GLU A 29 3.40 4.88 -1.51
N ALA A 30 4.48 4.39 -2.14
CA ALA A 30 4.93 4.91 -3.44
C ALA A 30 3.84 4.79 -4.51
N ILE A 31 2.96 3.78 -4.43
CA ILE A 31 1.77 3.67 -5.29
C ILE A 31 0.71 4.67 -4.83
N ALA A 32 0.38 4.67 -3.53
CA ALA A 32 -0.73 5.43 -2.96
C ALA A 32 -0.50 6.95 -2.87
N GLN A 33 0.74 7.43 -2.98
CA GLN A 33 1.10 8.85 -2.93
C GLN A 33 1.66 9.35 -4.26
N SER A 34 1.67 8.50 -5.30
CA SER A 34 2.14 8.88 -6.63
C SER A 34 1.34 10.04 -7.20
N THR A 35 2.04 11.03 -7.75
CA THR A 35 1.43 12.14 -8.50
C THR A 35 0.98 11.72 -9.90
N GLU A 36 1.48 10.59 -10.39
CA GLU A 36 1.04 9.96 -11.64
C GLU A 36 0.00 8.88 -11.37
N ALA A 37 -1.02 8.80 -12.23
CA ALA A 37 -2.16 7.90 -12.03
C ALA A 37 -1.82 6.43 -12.33
N PHE A 38 -2.00 5.57 -11.32
CA PHE A 38 -2.15 4.13 -11.51
C PHE A 38 -3.60 3.77 -11.84
N TYR A 39 -3.88 2.51 -12.18
CA TYR A 39 -5.27 2.08 -12.23
C TYR A 39 -5.90 2.18 -10.84
N PRO A 40 -7.18 2.62 -10.72
CA PRO A 40 -7.86 2.72 -9.43
C PRO A 40 -7.77 1.43 -8.63
N LEU A 41 -7.91 0.28 -9.30
CA LEU A 41 -7.78 -1.04 -8.66
C LEU A 41 -6.40 -1.26 -8.00
N THR A 42 -5.32 -0.84 -8.65
CA THR A 42 -3.94 -0.97 -8.14
C THR A 42 -3.74 -0.09 -6.90
N GLU A 43 -4.21 1.16 -6.95
CA GLU A 43 -4.13 2.08 -5.82
C GLU A 43 -5.02 1.63 -4.65
N THR A 44 -6.25 1.21 -4.92
CA THR A 44 -7.18 0.66 -3.93
C THR A 44 -6.59 -0.56 -3.25
N TYR A 45 -6.00 -1.50 -4.00
CA TYR A 45 -5.32 -2.65 -3.44
C TYR A 45 -4.14 -2.23 -2.54
N ALA A 46 -3.29 -1.33 -3.00
CA ALA A 46 -2.14 -0.85 -2.22
C ALA A 46 -2.60 -0.20 -0.90
N ARG A 47 -3.61 0.67 -0.95
CA ARG A 47 -4.17 1.32 0.25
C ARG A 47 -4.79 0.32 1.23
N GLN A 48 -5.56 -0.65 0.76
CA GLN A 48 -6.11 -1.70 1.61
C GLN A 48 -5.00 -2.53 2.28
N LYS A 49 -3.94 -2.85 1.53
CA LYS A 49 -2.81 -3.63 2.04
C LYS A 49 -2.02 -2.85 3.09
N ILE A 50 -1.79 -1.54 2.90
CA ILE A 50 -1.17 -0.68 3.91
C ILE A 50 -1.99 -0.70 5.21
N ALA A 51 -3.30 -0.48 5.12
CA ALA A 51 -4.17 -0.50 6.30
C ALA A 51 -4.10 -1.84 7.04
N GLN A 52 -4.10 -2.97 6.32
CA GLN A 52 -3.94 -4.30 6.91
C GLN A 52 -2.60 -4.43 7.66
N LEU A 53 -1.49 -4.02 7.04
CA LEU A 53 -0.16 -4.11 7.65
C LEU A 53 -0.02 -3.23 8.88
N LEU A 54 -0.56 -2.01 8.84
CA LEU A 54 -0.55 -1.06 9.96
C LEU A 54 -1.37 -1.58 11.15
N LEU A 55 -2.55 -2.14 10.89
CA LEU A 55 -3.40 -2.73 11.94
C LEU A 55 -2.76 -3.98 12.56
N ALA A 56 -2.06 -4.78 11.75
CA ALA A 56 -1.43 -6.02 12.20
C ALA A 56 -0.11 -5.80 12.96
N ASN A 57 0.69 -4.78 12.60
CA ASN A 57 2.07 -4.66 13.07
C ASN A 57 2.45 -3.31 13.69
N ALA A 58 1.77 -2.21 13.35
CA ALA A 58 2.27 -0.87 13.65
C ALA A 58 1.42 -0.07 14.66
N HIS A 59 0.30 -0.62 15.15
CA HIS A 59 -0.67 0.06 16.02
C HIS A 59 -1.10 1.49 15.55
N ASN A 60 -0.85 1.86 14.29
CA ASN A 60 -1.21 3.17 13.75
C ASN A 60 -2.61 3.12 13.12
N ILE A 61 -3.61 3.06 13.99
CA ILE A 61 -5.03 2.90 13.60
C ILE A 61 -5.51 4.12 12.80
N ILE A 62 -4.98 5.31 13.08
CA ILE A 62 -5.37 6.56 12.41
C ILE A 62 -4.95 6.52 10.94
N GLU A 63 -3.69 6.20 10.69
CA GLU A 63 -3.16 6.09 9.32
C GLU A 63 -3.85 4.96 8.54
N ALA A 64 -4.06 3.80 9.18
CA ALA A 64 -4.80 2.70 8.57
C ALA A 64 -6.21 3.11 8.15
N LYS A 65 -6.94 3.84 9.02
CA LYS A 65 -8.27 4.37 8.70
C LYS A 65 -8.22 5.31 7.50
N GLN A 66 -7.27 6.24 7.44
CA GLN A 66 -7.15 7.18 6.32
C GLN A 66 -6.91 6.47 4.99
N HIS A 67 -6.12 5.39 4.97
CA HIS A 67 -5.93 4.58 3.77
C HIS A 67 -7.23 3.89 3.33
N LEU A 68 -8.02 3.35 4.27
CA LEU A 68 -9.32 2.74 3.97
C LEU A 68 -10.33 3.76 3.44
N GLU A 69 -10.41 4.94 4.05
CA GLU A 69 -11.31 6.02 3.60
C GLU A 69 -10.97 6.45 2.17
N LYS A 70 -9.68 6.64 1.85
CA LYS A 70 -9.25 6.97 0.49
C LYS A 70 -9.53 5.83 -0.49
N ALA A 71 -9.33 4.59 -0.08
CA ALA A 71 -9.62 3.41 -0.92
C ALA A 71 -11.11 3.26 -1.27
N GLN A 72 -12.02 3.75 -0.41
CA GLN A 72 -13.46 3.72 -0.65
C GLN A 72 -13.93 4.78 -1.66
N LEU A 73 -13.12 5.82 -1.90
CA LEU A 73 -13.45 6.94 -2.80
C LEU A 73 -12.93 6.74 -4.25
N LEU A 74 -12.20 5.65 -4.50
CA LEU A 74 -11.61 5.26 -5.78
C LEU A 74 -12.45 4.19 -6.47
#